data_AF-A0A368FAV2-F1
#
_entry.id   AF-A0A368FAV2-F1
#
_cell.length_a   1.000
_cell.length_b   1.000
_cell.length_c   1.000
_cell.angle_alpha   90.00
_cell.angle_beta   90.00
_cell.angle_gamma   90.00
#
_symmetry.space_group_name_H-M   'P 1'
#
loop_
_entity.id
_entity.type
_entity.pdbx_description
1 polymer ?
#
loop_
_entity_poly.entity_id
_entity_poly.type
_entity_poly.pdbx_seq_one_letter_code
_entity_poly.pdbx_strand_id
1 'polypeptide(L)'
;MTDYSNVSSNNVLSIGRSFYLDGDEGNIGVWHILPRSMSADYREKGIHPADEEMEKLLSSEKYPIMLYLHGNSFDRTISHRVEMYNVLGKLNYQVVAFDYRGYSYYLF
;
A
#
# COMPACT_ATOMS: atom_id res chain seq x y z
N MET A 1 17.97 -5.85 -0.49
CA MET A 1 17.06 -6.31 -1.56
C MET A 1 15.68 -5.79 -1.22
N THR A 2 14.96 -5.21 -2.19
CA THR A 2 13.61 -4.66 -1.97
C THR A 2 12.61 -5.78 -1.73
N ASP A 3 11.84 -5.68 -0.64
CA ASP A 3 10.76 -6.62 -0.32
C ASP A 3 9.40 -5.98 -0.66
N TYR A 4 8.86 -6.34 -1.82
CA TYR A 4 7.56 -5.84 -2.28
C TYR A 4 6.37 -6.38 -1.48
N SER A 5 6.56 -7.45 -0.72
CA SER A 5 5.51 -8.05 0.10
C SER A 5 5.34 -7.34 1.45
N ASN A 6 6.41 -6.71 1.94
CA ASN A 6 6.42 -6.01 3.21
C ASN A 6 6.45 -4.48 3.03
N VAL A 7 5.28 -3.87 3.09
CA VAL A 7 5.09 -2.42 2.96
C VAL A 7 5.97 -1.63 3.95
N SER A 8 6.06 -2.08 5.21
CA SER A 8 6.82 -1.39 6.26
C SER A 8 8.34 -1.46 6.07
N SER A 9 8.85 -2.52 5.44
CA SER A 9 10.28 -2.68 5.11
C SER A 9 10.80 -1.60 4.15
N ASN A 10 9.87 -0.92 3.46
CA ASN A 10 10.16 0.13 2.49
C ASN A 10 9.96 1.54 3.06
N ASN A 11 10.01 1.73 4.38
CA ASN A 11 9.81 3.02 5.08
C ASN A 11 8.40 3.64 4.96
N VAL A 12 7.39 2.84 4.60
CA VAL A 12 6.00 3.25 4.78
C VAL A 12 5.68 3.23 6.26
N LEU A 13 5.24 4.37 6.77
CA LEU A 13 5.08 4.57 8.20
C LEU A 13 3.77 3.98 8.71
N SER A 14 2.72 3.84 7.90
CA SER A 14 1.42 3.25 8.29
C SER A 14 1.40 1.74 8.07
N ILE A 15 0.50 1.04 8.75
CA ILE A 15 0.15 -0.35 8.45
C ILE A 15 -0.35 -0.44 7.01
N GLY A 16 0.12 -1.45 6.29
CA GLY A 16 -0.32 -1.75 4.95
C GLY A 16 -0.09 -3.21 4.60
N ARG A 17 -0.75 -3.65 3.53
CA ARG A 17 -0.61 -5.00 2.97
C ARG A 17 -0.20 -4.93 1.50
N SER A 18 0.41 -5.99 1.01
CA SER A 18 0.65 -6.20 -0.40
C SER A 18 -0.25 -7.31 -0.92
N PHE A 19 -0.81 -7.13 -2.10
CA PHE A 19 -1.56 -8.15 -2.83
C PHE A 19 -1.32 -7.98 -4.33
N TYR A 20 -1.87 -8.89 -5.13
CA TYR A 20 -1.80 -8.82 -6.59
C TYR A 20 -3.20 -8.69 -7.16
N LEU A 21 -3.34 -7.90 -8.22
CA LEU A 21 -4.51 -7.95 -9.09
C LEU A 21 -4.16 -8.84 -10.28
N ASP A 22 -5.03 -9.82 -10.53
CA ASP A 22 -4.93 -10.69 -11.70
C ASP A 22 -5.52 -9.97 -12.92
N GLY A 23 -4.80 -10.01 -14.03
CA GLY A 23 -5.23 -9.44 -15.31
C GLY A 23 -4.92 -10.40 -16.47
N ASP A 24 -5.57 -10.17 -17.61
CA ASP A 24 -5.42 -11.02 -18.80
C ASP A 24 -3.96 -11.11 -19.29
N GLU A 25 -3.19 -10.05 -19.07
CA GLU A 25 -1.76 -9.99 -19.39
C GLU A 25 -0.86 -10.17 -18.16
N GLY A 26 -1.35 -10.85 -17.13
CA GLY A 26 -0.60 -11.14 -15.90
C GLY A 26 -0.84 -10.14 -14.77
N ASN A 27 -0.06 -10.31 -13.70
CA ASN A 27 -0.40 -9.76 -12.40
C ASN A 27 0.30 -8.42 -12.15
N ILE A 28 -0.39 -7.51 -11.47
CA ILE A 28 0.16 -6.24 -10.99
C ILE A 28 0.20 -6.23 -9.47
N GLY A 29 1.34 -5.83 -8.90
CA GLY A 29 1.51 -5.71 -7.46
C GLY A 29 0.87 -4.43 -6.93
N VAL A 30 0.12 -4.55 -5.84
CA VAL A 30 -0.63 -3.47 -5.21
C VAL A 30 -0.29 -3.40 -3.73
N TRP A 31 -0.12 -2.19 -3.23
CA TRP A 31 -0.12 -1.88 -1.82
C TRP A 31 -1.40 -1.15 -1.43
N HIS A 32 -2.01 -1.61 -0.34
CA HIS A 32 -3.04 -0.86 0.37
C HIS A 32 -2.49 -0.44 1.73
N ILE A 33 -2.48 0.86 1.98
CA ILE A 33 -1.91 1.49 3.18
C ILE A 33 -3.04 2.22 3.91
N LEU A 34 -3.15 1.96 5.22
CA LEU A 34 -4.19 2.55 6.06
C LEU A 34 -3.93 4.04 6.37
N PRO A 35 -5.00 4.83 6.59
CA PRO A 35 -4.92 6.15 7.23
C PRO A 35 -4.05 6.11 8.48
N ARG A 36 -3.30 7.19 8.72
CA ARG A 36 -2.38 7.26 9.85
C ARG A 36 -3.08 7.09 11.19
N SER A 37 -4.26 7.68 11.35
CA SER A 37 -5.08 7.55 12.57
C SER A 37 -5.47 6.08 12.81
N MET A 38 -6.05 5.42 11.81
CA MET A 38 -6.45 4.02 11.90
C MET A 38 -5.25 3.12 12.17
N SER A 39 -4.13 3.33 11.47
CA SER A 39 -2.90 2.58 11.72
C SER A 39 -2.37 2.78 13.14
N ALA A 40 -2.55 3.95 13.76
CA ALA A 40 -2.15 4.18 15.13
C ALA A 40 -3.05 3.40 16.11
N ASP A 41 -4.37 3.37 15.88
CA ASP A 41 -5.31 2.61 16.71
C ASP A 41 -4.97 1.10 16.77
N TYR A 42 -4.61 0.50 15.64
CA TYR A 42 -4.17 -0.91 15.59
C TYR A 42 -2.86 -1.13 16.35
N ARG A 43 -1.90 -0.21 16.20
CA ARG A 43 -0.60 -0.29 16.91
C ARG A 43 -0.75 -0.14 18.41
N GLU A 44 -1.59 0.77 18.87
CA GLU A 44 -1.88 0.96 20.30
C GLU A 44 -2.46 -0.33 20.91
N LYS A 45 -3.32 -1.01 20.16
CA LYS A 45 -3.88 -2.31 20.55
C LYS A 45 -2.89 -3.48 20.40
N GLY A 46 -1.70 -3.25 19.83
CA GLY A 46 -0.70 -4.30 19.60
C GLY A 46 -1.13 -5.37 18.60
N ILE A 47 -2.08 -5.06 17.71
CA ILE A 47 -2.62 -6.00 16.72
C ILE A 47 -2.32 -5.52 15.31
N HIS A 48 -2.08 -6.46 14.40
CA HIS A 48 -2.05 -6.19 12.97
C HIS A 48 -3.33 -6.75 12.36
N PRO A 49 -4.07 -5.97 11.55
CA PRO A 49 -5.26 -6.47 10.89
C PRO A 49 -4.90 -7.62 9.94
N ALA A 50 -5.76 -8.63 9.88
CA ALA A 50 -5.68 -9.70 8.90
C ALA A 50 -6.15 -9.20 7.51
N ASP A 51 -5.88 -9.97 6.45
CA ASP A 51 -6.20 -9.54 5.09
C ASP A 51 -7.70 -9.33 4.87
N GLU A 52 -8.57 -10.19 5.44
CA GLU A 52 -10.02 -10.02 5.33
C GLU A 52 -10.52 -8.77 6.07
N GLU A 53 -9.82 -8.36 7.13
CA GLU A 53 -10.12 -7.11 7.84
C GLU A 53 -9.65 -5.91 7.01
N MET A 54 -8.46 -5.99 6.42
CA MET A 54 -7.96 -4.95 5.52
C MET A 54 -8.89 -4.70 4.32
N GLU A 55 -9.50 -5.75 3.73
CA GLU A 55 -10.54 -5.60 2.69
C GLU A 55 -11.76 -4.82 3.18
N LYS A 56 -12.25 -5.16 4.38
CA LYS A 56 -13.40 -4.48 5.00
C LYS A 56 -13.08 -3.01 5.29
N LEU A 57 -11.87 -2.73 5.77
CA LEU A 57 -11.41 -1.37 6.04
C LEU A 57 -11.32 -0.55 4.75
N LEU A 58 -10.84 -1.14 3.65
CA LEU A 58 -10.79 -0.47 2.34
C LEU A 58 -12.19 -0.09 1.84
N SER A 59 -13.19 -0.93 2.10
CA SER A 59 -14.60 -0.67 1.77
C SER A 59 -15.29 0.38 2.67
N SER A 60 -14.60 0.92 3.68
CA SER A 60 -15.18 1.90 4.60
C SER A 60 -15.26 3.29 3.97
N GLU A 61 -16.44 3.91 4.00
CA GLU A 61 -16.64 5.30 3.56
C GLU A 61 -16.09 6.36 4.54
N LYS A 62 -15.53 5.94 5.68
CA LYS A 62 -15.02 6.85 6.72
C LYS A 62 -13.82 7.67 6.26
N TYR A 63 -13.00 7.13 5.35
CA TYR A 63 -11.77 7.76 4.89
C TYR A 63 -11.72 7.76 3.36
N PRO A 64 -11.34 8.89 2.72
CA PRO A 64 -11.22 8.94 1.28
C PRO A 64 -10.11 8.01 0.77
N ILE A 65 -10.33 7.42 -0.40
CA ILE A 65 -9.34 6.59 -1.09
C ILE A 65 -8.53 7.47 -2.05
N MET A 66 -7.20 7.44 -1.90
CA MET A 66 -6.24 7.99 -2.85
C MET A 66 -5.69 6.84 -3.70
N LEU A 67 -6.05 6.85 -4.98
CA LEU A 67 -5.47 5.98 -5.99
C LEU A 67 -4.16 6.61 -6.48
N TYR A 68 -3.01 6.05 -6.12
CA TYR A 68 -1.70 6.60 -6.49
C TYR A 68 -1.09 5.84 -7.67
N LEU A 69 -0.98 6.54 -8.79
CA LEU A 69 -0.33 6.08 -10.01
C LEU A 69 1.09 6.66 -10.06
N HIS A 70 2.11 5.81 -10.08
CA HIS A 70 3.48 6.29 -10.07
C HIS A 70 3.89 6.90 -11.42
N GLY A 71 4.89 7.78 -11.42
CA GLY A 71 5.43 8.38 -12.65
C GLY A 71 6.30 7.43 -13.47
N ASN A 72 7.06 7.98 -14.42
CA ASN A 72 8.00 7.20 -15.21
C ASN A 72 9.13 6.58 -14.36
N SER A 73 9.67 5.46 -14.84
CA SER A 73 10.81 4.71 -14.30
C SER A 73 10.61 4.13 -12.90
N PHE A 74 11.22 2.98 -12.62
CA PHE A 74 11.12 2.28 -11.33
C PHE A 74 9.68 2.01 -10.84
N ASP A 75 9.57 1.52 -9.61
CA ASP A 75 8.36 0.96 -9.02
C ASP A 75 7.88 1.72 -7.77
N ARG A 76 6.78 1.25 -7.17
CA ARG A 76 6.12 1.80 -5.98
C ARG A 76 7.02 1.93 -4.74
N THR A 77 8.18 1.26 -4.69
CA THR A 77 9.05 1.26 -3.50
C THR A 77 10.06 2.42 -3.46
N ILE A 78 10.18 3.20 -4.53
CA ILE A 78 11.16 4.30 -4.57
C ILE A 78 10.86 5.36 -3.50
N SER A 79 11.93 5.84 -2.85
CA SER A 79 11.89 6.72 -1.67
C SER A 79 10.93 7.90 -1.80
N HIS A 80 11.00 8.67 -2.89
CA HIS A 80 10.13 9.84 -3.07
C HIS A 80 8.64 9.47 -3.20
N ARG A 81 8.32 8.24 -3.63
CA ARG A 81 6.94 7.72 -3.71
C ARG A 81 6.47 7.29 -2.33
N VAL A 82 7.33 6.58 -1.59
CA VAL A 82 7.09 6.23 -0.18
C VAL A 82 6.85 7.48 0.67
N GLU A 83 7.64 8.52 0.49
CA GLU A 83 7.44 9.81 1.16
C GLU A 83 6.05 10.39 0.85
N MET A 84 5.61 10.31 -0.40
CA MET A 84 4.25 10.72 -0.78
C MET A 84 3.19 9.87 -0.09
N TYR A 85 3.35 8.54 0.00
CA TYR A 85 2.41 7.67 0.73
C TYR A 85 2.30 8.07 2.19
N ASN A 86 3.42 8.44 2.81
CA ASN A 86 3.46 8.88 4.20
C ASN A 86 2.74 10.23 4.40
N VAL A 87 2.87 11.16 3.45
CA VAL A 87 2.11 12.43 3.45
C VAL A 87 0.62 12.16 3.32
N LEU A 88 0.20 11.35 2.36
CA LEU A 88 -1.20 10.99 2.13
C LEU A 88 -1.80 10.25 3.33
N GLY A 89 -1.06 9.30 3.91
CA GLY A 89 -1.46 8.61 5.12
C GLY A 89 -1.64 9.57 6.30
N LYS A 90 -0.75 10.57 6.47
CA LYS A 90 -0.86 11.60 7.51
C LYS A 90 -2.10 12.49 7.33
N LEU A 91 -2.54 12.69 6.09
CA LEU A 91 -3.81 13.35 5.76
C LEU A 91 -5.03 12.41 5.90
N ASN A 92 -4.82 11.19 6.40
CA ASN A 92 -5.82 10.15 6.63
C ASN A 92 -6.54 9.66 5.37
N TYR A 93 -5.84 9.59 4.25
CA TYR A 93 -6.29 8.82 3.09
C TYR A 93 -5.99 7.33 3.26
N GLN A 94 -6.87 6.48 2.73
CA GLN A 94 -6.51 5.12 2.33
C GLN A 94 -5.67 5.24 1.05
N VAL A 95 -4.43 4.76 1.04
CA VAL A 95 -3.59 4.84 -0.16
C VAL A 95 -3.58 3.48 -0.85
N VAL A 96 -3.97 3.46 -2.12
CA VAL A 96 -3.85 2.29 -3.00
C VAL A 96 -2.81 2.63 -4.07
N ALA A 97 -1.63 2.03 -3.97
CA ALA A 97 -0.50 2.26 -4.88
C ALA A 97 -0.16 0.98 -5.63
N PHE A 98 0.02 1.05 -6.94
CA PHE A 98 0.23 -0.12 -7.79
C PHE A 98 1.36 0.13 -8.77
N ASP A 99 1.99 -0.96 -9.20
CA ASP A 99 2.96 -0.92 -10.27
C ASP A 99 2.31 -1.07 -11.64
N TYR A 100 2.98 -0.53 -12.65
CA TYR A 100 2.66 -0.85 -14.04
C TYR A 100 3.27 -2.18 -14.47
N ARG A 101 2.66 -2.79 -15.49
CA ARG A 101 3.24 -3.96 -16.18
C ARG A 101 4.69 -3.67 -16.58
N GLY A 102 5.60 -4.54 -16.20
CA GLY A 102 7.05 -4.41 -16.47
C GLY A 102 7.87 -3.94 -15.26
N TYR A 103 7.23 -3.49 -14.18
CA TYR A 103 7.88 -3.04 -12.95
C TYR A 103 7.56 -4.00 -11.79
N SER A 104 8.54 -4.27 -10.94
CA SER A 104 8.44 -5.19 -9.79
C SER A 104 7.99 -6.62 -10.10
N TYR A 105 8.44 -7.19 -11.22
CA TYR A 105 8.32 -8.62 -11.44
C TYR A 105 9.36 -9.37 -10.61
N TYR A 106 8.91 -10.13 -9.61
CA TYR A 106 9.59 -11.38 -9.30
C TYR A 106 8.98 -12.46 -10.20
N LEU A 107 9.82 -13.04 -11.05
CA LEU A 107 9.56 -14.30 -11.73
C LEU A 107 9.15 -15.33 -10.68
N PHE A 108 7.96 -15.92 -10.84
CA PHE A 108 7.63 -17.21 -10.23
C PHE A 108 8.39 -18.32 -10.95
#